data_AF-A0A1Y3UEZ7-F1
#
_entry.id   AF-A0A1Y3UEZ7-F1
#
_cell.length_a   1.000
_cell.length_b   1.000
_cell.length_c   1.000
_cell.angle_alpha   90.00
_cell.angle_beta   90.00
_cell.angle_gamma   90.00
#
_symmetry.space_group_name_H-M   'P 1'
#
loop_
_entity.id
_entity.type
_entity.pdbx_description
1 polymer ?
#
loop_
_entity_poly.entity_id
_entity_poly.type
_entity_poly.pdbx_seq_one_letter_code
_entity_poly.pdbx_strand_id
1 'polypeptide(L)'
;MDSLRIHAQTIIDDTLKQVQPHAAVQRALEGRTFPGKCIVISIGKAAWTMAKAASDLLGNTIDHGVVLTKYDHSQGEIPGFVIAEGGHPLVDENSIAGTEKVLAAVENLTEKDTVVFLISGGGSALFEKPAGSLTLADMQNVTSQLLACGAEITEINTIRKHLSAVKGGRFAKLCAPASIIAIALSDILGDYPDAIASGPATADTSTCADAMAVVEKYHLDFPPAVLKQLQEETPKEITNCEMQITGSVSQLCAFAAKAAEKLGYTPLTLSNMLDCEAREAGRFLGSMAKTLEKGEGLVKGPCAILCGGETVVHLTGKGKGGRNQELALAAAPYLEGMENALVAAVGSDGTDGPTDAAGGMVDGSTMAALRKAGVSVDAVLAENDAYHALKAVDSLIITGPTGTNVNDLYFLLFRP
;
A
#
# COMPACT_ATOMS: atom_id res chain seq x y z
N MET A 1 31.59 -7.26 6.57
CA MET A 1 30.51 -6.25 6.61
C MET A 1 30.12 -5.75 5.22
N ASP A 2 31.06 -5.30 4.36
CA ASP A 2 30.74 -4.80 3.00
C ASP A 2 29.90 -5.78 2.15
N SER A 3 30.14 -7.09 2.27
CA SER A 3 29.34 -8.11 1.57
C SER A 3 27.88 -8.17 2.04
N LEU A 4 27.58 -7.93 3.33
CA LEU A 4 26.19 -7.97 3.83
C LEU A 4 25.38 -6.77 3.37
N ARG A 5 25.98 -5.56 3.38
CA ARG A 5 25.32 -4.35 2.87
C ARG A 5 25.05 -4.48 1.36
N ILE A 6 25.99 -5.01 0.59
CA ILE A 6 25.79 -5.30 -0.84
C ILE A 6 24.65 -6.30 -1.03
N HIS A 7 24.62 -7.40 -0.29
CA HIS A 7 23.54 -8.38 -0.38
C HIS A 7 22.18 -7.78 -0.01
N ALA A 8 22.12 -6.97 1.05
CA ALA A 8 20.91 -6.28 1.46
C ALA A 8 20.39 -5.34 0.37
N GLN A 9 21.28 -4.54 -0.24
CA GLN A 9 20.91 -3.66 -1.34
C GLN A 9 20.42 -4.44 -2.56
N THR A 10 21.09 -5.53 -2.94
CA THR A 10 20.63 -6.41 -4.03
C THR A 10 19.24 -6.97 -3.76
N ILE A 11 18.95 -7.42 -2.53
CA ILE A 11 17.62 -7.92 -2.15
C ILE A 11 16.57 -6.82 -2.29
N ILE A 12 16.86 -5.61 -1.82
CA ILE A 12 15.96 -4.45 -1.92
C ILE A 12 15.68 -4.13 -3.40
N ASP A 13 16.72 -3.95 -4.22
CA ASP A 13 16.58 -3.56 -5.62
C ASP A 13 15.82 -4.60 -6.44
N ASP A 14 16.17 -5.88 -6.30
CA ASP A 14 15.48 -6.97 -6.99
C ASP A 14 14.03 -7.08 -6.56
N THR A 15 13.73 -6.87 -5.28
CA THR A 15 12.37 -6.96 -4.73
C THR A 15 11.50 -5.81 -5.23
N LEU A 16 11.98 -4.56 -5.11
CA LEU A 16 11.24 -3.38 -5.54
C LEU A 16 10.95 -3.41 -7.04
N LYS A 17 11.89 -3.89 -7.86
CA LYS A 17 11.69 -4.08 -9.29
C LYS A 17 10.51 -5.00 -9.64
N GLN A 18 10.23 -6.03 -8.83
CA GLN A 18 9.15 -6.98 -9.08
C GLN A 18 7.75 -6.45 -8.75
N VAL A 19 7.66 -5.43 -7.90
CA VAL A 19 6.39 -4.80 -7.47
C VAL A 19 6.14 -3.46 -8.16
N GLN A 20 6.96 -3.09 -9.14
CA GLN A 20 6.70 -1.91 -9.97
C GLN A 20 5.42 -2.07 -10.80
N PRO A 21 4.67 -0.99 -11.06
CA PRO A 21 3.40 -1.04 -11.79
C PRO A 21 3.51 -1.74 -13.15
N HIS A 22 4.59 -1.50 -13.89
CA HIS A 22 4.79 -2.11 -15.21
C HIS A 22 4.88 -3.64 -15.13
N ALA A 23 5.73 -4.15 -14.25
CA ALA A 23 5.89 -5.60 -14.06
C ALA A 23 4.60 -6.25 -13.53
N ALA A 24 3.88 -5.55 -12.65
CA ALA A 24 2.60 -6.01 -12.10
C ALA A 24 1.51 -6.10 -13.17
N VAL A 25 1.32 -5.04 -13.97
CA VAL A 25 0.33 -4.98 -15.06
C VAL A 25 0.67 -5.97 -16.17
N GLN A 26 1.94 -6.06 -16.58
CA GLN A 26 2.39 -7.02 -17.58
C GLN A 26 2.04 -8.45 -17.18
N ARG A 27 2.36 -8.85 -15.94
CA ARG A 27 2.08 -10.20 -15.44
C ARG A 27 0.60 -10.58 -15.48
N ALA A 28 -0.31 -9.63 -15.28
CA ALA A 28 -1.75 -9.89 -15.28
C ALA A 28 -2.40 -9.87 -16.66
N LEU A 29 -1.86 -9.07 -17.59
CA LEU A 29 -2.45 -8.86 -18.92
C LEU A 29 -1.76 -9.68 -20.03
N GLU A 30 -0.56 -10.20 -19.80
CA GLU A 30 0.17 -10.99 -20.78
C GLU A 30 -0.65 -12.20 -21.25
N GLY A 31 -0.83 -12.32 -22.57
CA GLY A 31 -1.59 -13.41 -23.19
C GLY A 31 -3.12 -13.26 -23.13
N ARG A 32 -3.66 -12.19 -22.53
CA ARG A 32 -5.11 -11.91 -22.55
C ARG A 32 -5.55 -11.41 -23.93
N THR A 33 -6.81 -11.67 -24.27
CA THR A 33 -7.45 -11.19 -25.50
C THR A 33 -8.74 -10.44 -25.16
N PHE A 34 -9.07 -9.44 -25.98
CA PHE A 34 -10.20 -8.54 -25.78
C PHE A 34 -11.08 -8.59 -27.04
N PRO A 35 -12.16 -9.39 -27.06
CA PRO A 35 -12.94 -9.65 -28.27
C PRO A 35 -13.91 -8.52 -28.64
N GLY A 36 -14.29 -7.68 -27.67
CA GLY A 36 -15.04 -6.44 -27.86
C GLY A 36 -14.19 -5.23 -27.51
N LYS A 37 -14.82 -4.18 -26.99
CA LYS A 37 -14.12 -2.98 -26.53
C LYS A 37 -13.27 -3.28 -25.30
N CYS A 38 -12.07 -2.72 -25.26
CA CYS A 38 -11.21 -2.71 -24.08
C CYS A 38 -11.18 -1.30 -23.47
N ILE A 39 -11.80 -1.15 -22.30
CA ILE A 39 -11.84 0.11 -21.55
C ILE A 39 -10.87 0.01 -20.38
N VAL A 40 -9.90 0.92 -20.28
CA VAL A 40 -8.95 0.93 -19.16
C VAL A 40 -9.35 2.00 -18.16
N ILE A 41 -9.76 1.59 -16.97
CA ILE A 41 -10.04 2.50 -15.86
C ILE A 41 -8.93 2.34 -14.83
N SER A 42 -8.27 3.43 -14.45
CA SER A 42 -7.17 3.41 -13.49
C SER A 42 -7.39 4.40 -12.37
N ILE A 43 -7.41 3.93 -11.12
CA ILE A 43 -7.66 4.74 -9.92
C ILE A 43 -6.60 4.55 -8.84
N GLY A 44 -6.34 5.59 -8.06
CA GLY A 44 -5.38 5.57 -6.95
C GLY A 44 -4.07 6.33 -7.24
N LYS A 45 -3.16 6.36 -6.27
CA LYS A 45 -1.89 7.12 -6.34
C LYS A 45 -0.95 6.67 -7.46
N ALA A 46 -1.00 5.39 -7.83
CA ALA A 46 -0.20 4.81 -8.92
C ALA A 46 -1.01 4.67 -10.22
N ALA A 47 -2.19 5.30 -10.31
CA ALA A 47 -3.09 5.13 -11.45
C ALA A 47 -2.44 5.52 -12.78
N TRP A 48 -1.73 6.64 -12.82
CA TRP A 48 -1.07 7.11 -14.04
C TRP A 48 -0.01 6.11 -14.52
N THR A 49 0.85 5.63 -13.62
CA THR A 49 1.90 4.65 -13.94
C THR A 49 1.34 3.29 -14.35
N MET A 50 0.26 2.83 -13.71
CA MET A 50 -0.42 1.59 -14.11
C MET A 50 -1.08 1.73 -15.48
N ALA A 51 -1.77 2.86 -15.74
CA ALA A 51 -2.39 3.14 -17.02
C ALA A 51 -1.36 3.26 -18.15
N LYS A 52 -0.20 3.90 -17.88
CA LYS A 52 0.90 3.99 -18.84
C LYS A 52 1.43 2.60 -19.20
N ALA A 53 1.61 1.73 -18.21
CA ALA A 53 2.02 0.35 -18.44
C ALA A 53 1.00 -0.43 -19.28
N ALA A 54 -0.30 -0.28 -19.00
CA ALA A 54 -1.35 -0.89 -19.79
C ALA A 54 -1.38 -0.34 -21.24
N SER A 55 -1.19 0.97 -21.40
CA SER A 55 -1.10 1.63 -22.71
C SER A 55 0.08 1.11 -23.53
N ASP A 56 1.26 0.98 -22.92
CA ASP A 56 2.47 0.46 -23.59
C ASP A 56 2.31 -1.01 -24.01
N LEU A 57 1.59 -1.79 -23.22
CA LEU A 57 1.39 -3.21 -23.47
C LEU A 57 0.29 -3.50 -24.50
N LEU A 58 -0.86 -2.84 -24.36
CA LEU A 58 -2.06 -3.12 -25.16
C LEU A 58 -2.16 -2.26 -26.42
N GLY A 59 -1.54 -1.07 -26.42
CA GLY A 59 -1.53 -0.13 -27.54
C GLY A 59 -2.93 0.14 -28.08
N ASN A 60 -3.11 -0.05 -29.39
CA ASN A 60 -4.36 0.20 -30.11
C ASN A 60 -5.51 -0.77 -29.76
N THR A 61 -5.27 -1.75 -28.88
CA THR A 61 -6.33 -2.61 -28.35
C THR A 61 -7.24 -1.84 -27.39
N ILE A 62 -6.75 -0.74 -26.80
CA ILE A 62 -7.53 0.09 -25.88
C ILE A 62 -8.41 1.06 -26.68
N ASP A 63 -9.72 0.96 -26.53
CA ASP A 63 -10.68 1.87 -27.16
C ASP A 63 -10.75 3.22 -26.44
N HIS A 64 -10.70 3.18 -25.11
CA HIS A 64 -10.77 4.37 -24.27
C HIS A 64 -10.16 4.10 -22.89
N GLY A 65 -9.58 5.12 -22.29
CA GLY A 65 -9.08 5.02 -20.93
C GLY A 65 -9.39 6.24 -20.06
N VAL A 66 -9.49 6.02 -18.76
CA VAL A 66 -9.63 7.09 -17.76
C VAL A 66 -8.67 6.84 -16.62
N VAL A 67 -7.88 7.86 -16.28
CA VAL A 67 -7.00 7.89 -15.11
C VAL A 67 -7.58 8.86 -14.09
N LEU A 68 -7.74 8.42 -12.84
CA LEU A 68 -8.11 9.25 -11.71
C LEU A 68 -7.09 9.07 -10.58
N THR A 69 -6.19 10.05 -10.46
CA THR A 69 -5.07 10.04 -9.52
C THR A 69 -5.11 11.23 -8.56
N LYS A 70 -4.19 11.29 -7.61
CA LYS A 70 -4.03 12.45 -6.72
C LYS A 70 -3.49 13.65 -7.50
N TYR A 71 -3.77 14.87 -7.04
CA TYR A 71 -3.11 16.07 -7.56
C TYR A 71 -1.59 15.92 -7.67
N ASP A 72 -1.04 16.40 -8.78
CA ASP A 72 0.39 16.39 -9.11
C ASP A 72 1.01 14.98 -9.22
N HIS A 73 0.19 13.92 -9.31
CA HIS A 73 0.66 12.55 -9.54
C HIS A 73 0.53 12.12 -11.02
N SER A 74 -0.21 12.87 -11.85
CA SER A 74 -0.15 12.65 -13.28
C SER A 74 1.20 13.11 -13.86
N GLN A 75 1.71 12.42 -14.86
CA GLN A 75 3.01 12.73 -15.50
C GLN A 75 2.85 13.14 -16.96
N GLY A 76 1.72 13.79 -17.28
CA GLY A 76 1.37 14.23 -18.62
C GLY A 76 0.31 13.34 -19.31
N GLU A 77 0.19 13.51 -20.61
CA GLU A 77 -0.83 12.82 -21.42
C GLU A 77 -0.47 11.36 -21.69
N ILE A 78 -1.50 10.51 -21.76
CA ILE A 78 -1.42 9.15 -22.27
C ILE A 78 -2.39 9.07 -23.46
N PRO A 79 -1.93 8.74 -24.69
CA PRO A 79 -2.80 8.69 -25.86
C PRO A 79 -4.01 7.79 -25.65
N GLY A 80 -5.22 8.31 -25.93
CA GLY A 80 -6.48 7.58 -25.75
C GLY A 80 -7.04 7.62 -24.33
N PHE A 81 -6.37 8.29 -23.39
CA PHE A 81 -6.82 8.40 -22.00
C PHE A 81 -7.26 9.81 -21.65
N VAL A 82 -8.34 9.91 -20.86
CA VAL A 82 -8.70 11.10 -20.12
C VAL A 82 -7.99 11.06 -18.77
N ILE A 83 -7.17 12.07 -18.49
CA ILE A 83 -6.47 12.19 -17.20
C ILE A 83 -7.25 13.15 -16.30
N ALA A 84 -7.57 12.70 -15.09
CA ALA A 84 -8.22 13.46 -14.05
C ALA A 84 -7.43 13.32 -12.73
N GLU A 85 -7.43 14.39 -11.95
CA GLU A 85 -6.85 14.43 -10.63
C GLU A 85 -7.92 14.84 -9.60
N GLY A 86 -7.83 14.33 -8.38
CA GLY A 86 -8.78 14.62 -7.31
C GLY A 86 -8.17 14.60 -5.91
N GLY A 87 -9.03 14.86 -4.93
CA GLY A 87 -8.66 14.97 -3.52
C GLY A 87 -8.23 13.65 -2.88
N HIS A 88 -7.13 13.71 -2.12
CA HIS A 88 -6.69 12.66 -1.22
C HIS A 88 -5.88 13.27 -0.06
N PRO A 89 -6.14 12.92 1.21
CA PRO A 89 -6.94 11.77 1.68
C PRO A 89 -8.45 12.01 1.80
N LEU A 90 -8.91 13.24 1.61
CA LEU A 90 -10.34 13.60 1.66
C LEU A 90 -10.90 13.71 0.25
N VAL A 91 -12.16 13.28 0.08
CA VAL A 91 -12.92 13.43 -1.17
C VAL A 91 -13.21 14.91 -1.41
N ASP A 92 -13.05 15.36 -2.65
CA ASP A 92 -13.41 16.70 -3.10
C ASP A 92 -14.29 16.67 -4.38
N GLU A 93 -14.61 17.83 -4.92
CA GLU A 93 -15.43 17.98 -6.12
C GLU A 93 -14.77 17.33 -7.36
N ASN A 94 -13.45 17.35 -7.44
CA ASN A 94 -12.71 16.75 -8.55
C ASN A 94 -12.66 15.23 -8.45
N SER A 95 -12.68 14.64 -7.25
CA SER A 95 -12.92 13.20 -7.06
C SER A 95 -14.26 12.78 -7.67
N ILE A 96 -15.32 13.58 -7.43
CA ILE A 96 -16.67 13.32 -7.98
C ILE A 96 -16.67 13.49 -9.51
N ALA A 97 -16.16 14.62 -10.01
CA ALA A 97 -16.11 14.89 -11.45
C ALA A 97 -15.25 13.87 -12.21
N GLY A 98 -14.15 13.42 -11.61
CA GLY A 98 -13.31 12.32 -12.13
C GLY A 98 -14.07 10.99 -12.17
N THR A 99 -14.82 10.69 -11.11
CA THR A 99 -15.68 9.50 -11.05
C THR A 99 -16.77 9.53 -12.12
N GLU A 100 -17.36 10.69 -12.41
CA GLU A 100 -18.34 10.83 -13.50
C GLU A 100 -17.74 10.50 -14.88
N LYS A 101 -16.49 10.90 -15.13
CA LYS A 101 -15.78 10.52 -16.37
C LYS A 101 -15.57 9.01 -16.46
N VAL A 102 -15.23 8.36 -15.34
CA VAL A 102 -15.10 6.89 -15.28
C VAL A 102 -16.44 6.23 -15.57
N LEU A 103 -17.53 6.72 -14.99
CA LEU A 103 -18.87 6.16 -15.23
C LEU A 103 -19.30 6.30 -16.69
N ALA A 104 -19.09 7.47 -17.29
CA ALA A 104 -19.40 7.69 -18.70
C ALA A 104 -18.60 6.74 -19.63
N ALA A 105 -17.37 6.39 -19.26
CA ALA A 105 -16.53 5.45 -20.02
C ALA A 105 -17.03 4.01 -20.00
N VAL A 106 -17.82 3.62 -19.00
CA VAL A 106 -18.35 2.25 -18.84
C VAL A 106 -19.85 2.14 -19.11
N GLU A 107 -20.47 3.19 -19.64
CA GLU A 107 -21.88 3.15 -20.03
C GLU A 107 -22.12 2.32 -21.29
N ASN A 108 -23.25 1.61 -21.34
CA ASN A 108 -23.73 0.87 -22.51
C ASN A 108 -22.75 -0.19 -23.05
N LEU A 109 -21.97 -0.82 -22.17
CA LEU A 109 -21.11 -1.95 -22.53
C LEU A 109 -21.92 -3.23 -22.76
N THR A 110 -21.32 -4.19 -23.46
CA THR A 110 -21.91 -5.48 -23.82
C THR A 110 -21.10 -6.64 -23.22
N GLU A 111 -21.63 -7.87 -23.28
CA GLU A 111 -20.96 -9.08 -22.80
C GLU A 111 -19.61 -9.37 -23.47
N LYS A 112 -19.34 -8.78 -24.64
CA LYS A 112 -18.07 -8.92 -25.35
C LYS A 112 -17.01 -7.93 -24.87
N ASP A 113 -17.43 -6.88 -24.19
CA ASP A 113 -16.54 -5.80 -23.76
C ASP A 113 -15.85 -6.18 -22.44
N THR A 114 -14.69 -5.58 -22.22
CA THR A 114 -13.87 -5.80 -21.03
C THR A 114 -13.42 -4.47 -20.45
N VAL A 115 -13.61 -4.32 -19.15
CA VAL A 115 -13.04 -3.23 -18.36
C VAL A 115 -11.76 -3.76 -17.68
N VAL A 116 -10.61 -3.24 -18.08
CA VAL A 116 -9.36 -3.44 -17.35
C VAL A 116 -9.31 -2.39 -16.24
N PHE A 117 -9.49 -2.83 -15.00
CA PHE A 117 -9.63 -1.95 -13.85
C PHE A 117 -8.38 -1.99 -12.98
N LEU A 118 -7.57 -0.94 -13.06
CA LEU A 118 -6.28 -0.81 -12.38
C LEU A 118 -6.49 -0.03 -11.07
N ILE A 119 -6.11 -0.62 -9.94
CA ILE A 119 -6.42 -0.08 -8.61
C ILE A 119 -5.13 0.02 -7.80
N SER A 120 -4.94 1.14 -7.13
CA SER A 120 -3.85 1.34 -6.16
C SER A 120 -4.35 2.12 -4.94
N GLY A 121 -3.47 2.23 -3.93
CA GLY A 121 -3.74 2.97 -2.69
C GLY A 121 -4.33 4.36 -2.91
N GLY A 122 -5.24 4.77 -2.02
CA GLY A 122 -5.96 6.05 -2.10
C GLY A 122 -7.23 6.05 -2.95
N GLY A 123 -7.57 4.93 -3.60
CA GLY A 123 -8.78 4.80 -4.42
C GLY A 123 -10.08 5.15 -3.70
N SER A 124 -10.19 4.93 -2.38
CA SER A 124 -11.42 5.26 -1.62
C SER A 124 -11.77 6.75 -1.62
N ALA A 125 -10.77 7.64 -1.64
CA ALA A 125 -10.99 9.08 -1.66
C ALA A 125 -11.09 9.64 -3.09
N LEU A 126 -10.32 9.05 -4.01
CA LEU A 126 -10.26 9.48 -5.40
C LEU A 126 -11.49 9.04 -6.21
N PHE A 127 -11.93 7.80 -6.03
CA PHE A 127 -13.05 7.21 -6.76
C PHE A 127 -14.30 7.18 -5.88
N GLU A 128 -15.08 8.26 -5.95
CA GLU A 128 -16.27 8.45 -5.14
C GLU A 128 -17.40 9.14 -5.90
N LYS A 129 -18.61 8.66 -5.68
CA LYS A 129 -19.85 9.32 -6.07
C LYS A 129 -20.88 9.06 -4.97
N PRO A 130 -21.40 10.10 -4.28
CA PRO A 130 -22.46 9.92 -3.29
C PRO A 130 -23.68 9.19 -3.90
N ALA A 131 -24.28 8.26 -3.17
CA ALA A 131 -25.47 7.53 -3.62
C ALA A 131 -26.74 8.36 -3.48
N GLY A 132 -27.74 8.08 -4.32
CA GLY A 132 -29.06 8.68 -4.22
C GLY A 132 -29.04 10.21 -4.28
N SER A 133 -29.58 10.86 -3.25
CA SER A 133 -29.65 12.32 -3.13
C SER A 133 -28.55 12.93 -2.25
N LEU A 134 -27.53 12.13 -1.89
CA LEU A 134 -26.45 12.60 -1.01
C LEU A 134 -25.54 13.59 -1.73
N THR A 135 -24.94 14.48 -0.93
CA THR A 135 -24.01 15.50 -1.40
C THR A 135 -22.58 15.20 -0.93
N LEU A 136 -21.59 15.89 -1.50
CA LEU A 136 -20.22 15.86 -1.01
C LEU A 136 -20.13 16.29 0.46
N ALA A 137 -20.91 17.30 0.85
CA ALA A 137 -20.96 17.79 2.23
C ALA A 137 -21.46 16.72 3.21
N ASP A 138 -22.43 15.89 2.80
CA ASP A 138 -22.88 14.75 3.61
C ASP A 138 -21.76 13.73 3.82
N MET A 139 -21.02 13.40 2.75
CA MET A 139 -19.90 12.44 2.82
C MET A 139 -18.75 12.95 3.70
N GLN A 140 -18.43 14.25 3.61
CA GLN A 140 -17.41 14.90 4.44
C GLN A 140 -17.83 14.95 5.91
N ASN A 141 -19.11 15.25 6.20
CA ASN A 141 -19.66 15.22 7.55
C ASN A 141 -19.56 13.82 8.16
N VAL A 142 -20.01 12.79 7.44
CA VAL A 142 -19.93 11.38 7.88
C VAL A 142 -18.50 10.99 8.20
N THR A 143 -17.55 11.30 7.31
CA THR A 143 -16.14 10.98 7.51
C THR A 143 -15.57 11.70 8.74
N SER A 144 -15.92 12.97 8.94
CA SER A 144 -15.45 13.76 10.08
C SER A 144 -15.91 13.19 11.41
N GLN A 145 -17.18 12.78 11.53
CA GLN A 145 -17.72 12.19 12.76
C GLN A 145 -17.05 10.84 13.08
N LEU A 146 -16.91 9.98 12.08
CA LEU A 146 -16.27 8.67 12.24
C LEU A 146 -14.81 8.76 12.68
N LEU A 147 -14.06 9.71 12.11
CA LEU A 147 -12.68 9.98 12.53
C LEU A 147 -12.63 10.55 13.95
N ALA A 148 -13.54 11.47 14.29
CA ALA A 148 -13.58 12.10 15.61
C ALA A 148 -13.89 11.11 16.74
N CYS A 149 -14.68 10.08 16.48
CA CYS A 149 -15.00 9.04 17.45
C CYS A 149 -14.00 7.87 17.47
N GLY A 150 -12.97 7.89 16.61
CA GLY A 150 -11.99 6.81 16.50
C GLY A 150 -12.61 5.50 16.02
N ALA A 151 -13.53 5.55 15.05
CA ALA A 151 -14.10 4.35 14.46
C ALA A 151 -13.02 3.51 13.77
N GLU A 152 -13.14 2.18 13.86
CA GLU A 152 -12.19 1.27 13.23
C GLU A 152 -12.30 1.37 11.69
N ILE A 153 -11.20 1.14 10.97
CA ILE A 153 -11.19 1.29 9.50
C ILE A 153 -12.22 0.40 8.80
N THR A 154 -12.49 -0.79 9.36
CA THR A 154 -13.52 -1.72 8.88
C THR A 154 -14.91 -1.14 9.04
N GLU A 155 -15.21 -0.47 10.16
CA GLU A 155 -16.49 0.17 10.45
C GLU A 155 -16.70 1.41 9.56
N ILE A 156 -15.65 2.21 9.37
CA ILE A 156 -15.65 3.33 8.42
C ILE A 156 -15.93 2.81 7.00
N ASN A 157 -15.30 1.71 6.59
CA ASN A 157 -15.54 1.09 5.29
C ASN A 157 -16.98 0.58 5.13
N THR A 158 -17.56 -0.03 6.17
CA THR A 158 -18.96 -0.47 6.16
C THR A 158 -19.89 0.72 5.85
N ILE A 159 -19.76 1.84 6.58
CA ILE A 159 -20.56 3.04 6.31
C ILE A 159 -20.31 3.59 4.90
N ARG A 160 -19.04 3.75 4.49
CA ARG A 160 -18.68 4.31 3.17
C ARG A 160 -19.24 3.50 2.01
N LYS A 161 -19.21 2.17 2.08
CA LYS A 161 -19.74 1.28 1.03
C LYS A 161 -21.25 1.50 0.82
N HIS A 162 -22.01 1.67 1.90
CA HIS A 162 -23.47 1.87 1.84
C HIS A 162 -23.87 3.25 1.31
N LEU A 163 -23.03 4.28 1.51
CA LEU A 163 -23.32 5.65 1.07
C LEU A 163 -22.81 6.00 -0.34
N SER A 164 -22.06 5.12 -0.99
CA SER A 164 -21.43 5.38 -2.29
C SER A 164 -22.16 4.70 -3.44
N ALA A 165 -22.23 5.35 -4.61
CA ALA A 165 -22.76 4.77 -5.83
C ALA A 165 -21.77 3.86 -6.57
N VAL A 166 -20.49 3.83 -6.17
CA VAL A 166 -19.44 3.06 -6.88
C VAL A 166 -18.74 2.03 -6.00
N LYS A 167 -18.72 2.18 -4.68
CA LYS A 167 -18.10 1.24 -3.73
C LYS A 167 -18.97 0.00 -3.48
N GLY A 168 -18.42 -0.98 -2.77
CA GLY A 168 -19.15 -2.18 -2.34
C GLY A 168 -19.77 -2.98 -3.50
N GLY A 169 -19.04 -3.11 -4.61
CA GLY A 169 -19.45 -3.86 -5.79
C GLY A 169 -20.37 -3.10 -6.74
N ARG A 170 -20.77 -1.86 -6.42
CA ARG A 170 -21.68 -1.07 -7.26
C ARG A 170 -21.05 -0.67 -8.60
N PHE A 171 -19.75 -0.38 -8.65
CA PHE A 171 -19.06 -0.16 -9.92
C PHE A 171 -19.08 -1.41 -10.81
N ALA A 172 -18.85 -2.61 -10.24
CA ALA A 172 -18.97 -3.84 -11.03
C ALA A 172 -20.39 -4.06 -11.60
N LYS A 173 -21.44 -3.68 -10.85
CA LYS A 173 -22.82 -3.69 -11.36
C LYS A 173 -23.04 -2.68 -12.49
N LEU A 174 -22.40 -1.50 -12.43
CA LEU A 174 -22.50 -0.49 -13.49
C LEU A 174 -21.79 -0.93 -14.78
N CYS A 175 -20.72 -1.72 -14.69
CA CYS A 175 -20.05 -2.29 -15.86
C CYS A 175 -20.82 -3.46 -16.50
N ALA A 176 -21.75 -4.10 -15.76
CA ALA A 176 -22.46 -5.26 -16.28
C ALA A 176 -23.31 -4.87 -17.52
N PRO A 177 -23.35 -5.71 -18.57
CA PRO A 177 -22.90 -7.11 -18.60
C PRO A 177 -21.42 -7.33 -19.00
N ALA A 178 -20.60 -6.28 -19.13
CA ALA A 178 -19.20 -6.44 -19.47
C ALA A 178 -18.40 -7.15 -18.37
N SER A 179 -17.33 -7.82 -18.80
CA SER A 179 -16.36 -8.46 -17.93
C SER A 179 -15.38 -7.43 -17.36
N ILE A 180 -14.87 -7.68 -16.15
CA ILE A 180 -13.88 -6.83 -15.48
C ILE A 180 -12.66 -7.68 -15.17
N ILE A 181 -11.49 -7.20 -15.57
CA ILE A 181 -10.20 -7.71 -15.13
C ILE A 181 -9.62 -6.65 -14.20
N ALA A 182 -9.74 -6.87 -12.89
CA ALA A 182 -9.23 -5.95 -11.89
C ALA A 182 -7.79 -6.32 -11.49
N ILE A 183 -6.89 -5.35 -11.50
CA ILE A 183 -5.48 -5.51 -11.15
C ILE A 183 -5.18 -4.53 -10.02
N ALA A 184 -4.87 -5.06 -8.84
CA ALA A 184 -4.66 -4.26 -7.64
C ALA A 184 -3.20 -4.25 -7.17
N LEU A 185 -2.72 -3.07 -6.81
CA LEU A 185 -1.58 -2.84 -5.93
C LEU A 185 -2.14 -2.51 -4.53
N SER A 186 -2.08 -3.49 -3.63
CA SER A 186 -2.66 -3.43 -2.30
C SER A 186 -1.69 -2.76 -1.33
N ASP A 187 -2.13 -1.67 -0.71
CA ASP A 187 -1.55 -1.06 0.49
C ASP A 187 -2.31 -1.48 1.78
N ILE A 188 -3.18 -2.50 1.68
CA ILE A 188 -3.98 -3.03 2.78
C ILE A 188 -3.31 -4.28 3.34
N LEU A 189 -2.97 -4.26 4.64
CA LEU A 189 -2.49 -5.46 5.33
C LEU A 189 -3.55 -6.57 5.27
N GLY A 190 -3.13 -7.76 4.84
CA GLY A 190 -4.00 -8.91 4.64
C GLY A 190 -4.69 -8.99 3.28
N ASP A 191 -4.50 -8.00 2.40
CA ASP A 191 -4.91 -8.07 0.98
C ASP A 191 -6.41 -8.33 0.77
N TYR A 192 -7.26 -7.85 1.68
CA TYR A 192 -8.72 -8.04 1.63
C TYR A 192 -9.33 -7.31 0.42
N PRO A 193 -9.86 -8.02 -0.61
CA PRO A 193 -10.30 -7.39 -1.85
C PRO A 193 -11.42 -6.36 -1.68
N ASP A 194 -12.31 -6.55 -0.70
CA ASP A 194 -13.43 -5.65 -0.41
C ASP A 194 -13.01 -4.38 0.37
N ALA A 195 -11.79 -4.36 0.92
CA ALA A 195 -11.20 -3.19 1.56
C ALA A 195 -10.42 -2.32 0.57
N ILE A 196 -9.79 -2.91 -0.46
CA ILE A 196 -9.02 -2.19 -1.48
C ILE A 196 -9.94 -1.20 -2.22
N ALA A 197 -9.66 0.10 -2.08
CA ALA A 197 -10.50 1.19 -2.58
C ALA A 197 -11.98 1.11 -2.13
N SER A 198 -12.25 0.42 -1.01
CA SER A 198 -13.60 0.08 -0.53
C SER A 198 -14.40 -0.82 -1.49
N GLY A 199 -13.70 -1.73 -2.18
CA GLY A 199 -14.28 -2.84 -2.93
C GLY A 199 -15.22 -2.47 -4.07
N PRO A 200 -14.91 -1.51 -4.97
CA PRO A 200 -15.81 -1.08 -6.04
C PRO A 200 -16.23 -2.22 -6.99
N ALA A 201 -15.37 -3.22 -7.18
CA ALA A 201 -15.61 -4.37 -8.04
C ALA A 201 -15.70 -5.72 -7.28
N THR A 202 -15.95 -5.67 -5.98
CA THR A 202 -15.99 -6.85 -5.10
C THR A 202 -17.31 -6.88 -4.34
N ALA A 203 -17.85 -8.07 -4.09
CA ALA A 203 -19.03 -8.22 -3.23
C ALA A 203 -18.75 -7.69 -1.83
N ASP A 204 -19.69 -6.94 -1.28
CA ASP A 204 -19.60 -6.41 0.07
C ASP A 204 -20.30 -7.35 1.05
N THR A 205 -19.53 -7.93 1.96
CA THR A 205 -20.01 -8.86 2.99
C THR A 205 -20.75 -8.18 4.14
N SER A 206 -20.54 -6.88 4.34
CA SER A 206 -21.27 -6.09 5.35
C SER A 206 -22.70 -5.81 4.90
N THR A 207 -23.58 -5.54 5.86
CA THR A 207 -25.01 -5.34 5.63
C THR A 207 -25.46 -3.96 6.11
N CYS A 208 -26.68 -3.56 5.73
CA CYS A 208 -27.33 -2.37 6.29
C CYS A 208 -27.42 -2.43 7.82
N ALA A 209 -27.59 -3.64 8.39
CA ALA A 209 -27.66 -3.83 9.83
C ALA A 209 -26.31 -3.53 10.51
N ASP A 210 -25.20 -3.96 9.90
CA ASP A 210 -23.86 -3.63 10.40
C ASP A 210 -23.59 -2.13 10.32
N ALA A 211 -23.99 -1.48 9.22
CA ALA A 211 -23.87 -0.04 9.07
C ALA A 211 -24.68 0.71 10.15
N MET A 212 -25.91 0.30 10.41
CA MET A 212 -26.73 0.89 11.49
C MET A 212 -26.15 0.60 12.89
N ALA A 213 -25.57 -0.59 13.11
CA ALA A 213 -24.90 -0.90 14.37
C ALA A 213 -23.70 0.02 14.64
N VAL A 214 -22.95 0.42 13.61
CA VAL A 214 -21.87 1.42 13.74
C VAL A 214 -22.43 2.79 14.13
N VAL A 215 -23.53 3.23 13.50
CA VAL A 215 -24.22 4.48 13.86
C VAL A 215 -24.64 4.48 15.34
N GLU A 216 -25.22 3.37 15.79
CA GLU A 216 -25.66 3.22 17.19
C GLU A 216 -24.48 3.15 18.17
N LYS A 217 -23.44 2.37 17.85
CA LYS A 217 -22.23 2.18 18.68
C LYS A 217 -21.55 3.51 19.02
N TYR A 218 -21.46 4.40 18.03
CA TYR A 218 -20.75 5.68 18.17
C TYR A 218 -21.68 6.88 18.38
N HIS A 219 -22.99 6.66 18.48
CA HIS A 219 -24.01 7.71 18.60
C HIS A 219 -23.87 8.80 17.52
N LEU A 220 -23.68 8.38 16.27
CA LEU A 220 -23.43 9.29 15.14
C LEU A 220 -24.70 10.09 14.79
N ASP A 221 -24.54 11.40 14.64
CA ASP A 221 -25.64 12.32 14.32
C ASP A 221 -25.65 12.60 12.81
N PHE A 222 -26.17 11.61 12.07
CA PHE A 222 -26.25 11.67 10.62
C PHE A 222 -27.57 12.29 10.13
N PRO A 223 -27.56 13.12 9.07
CA PRO A 223 -28.77 13.65 8.47
C PRO A 223 -29.76 12.55 8.05
N PRO A 224 -31.08 12.81 8.04
CA PRO A 224 -32.08 11.82 7.64
C PRO A 224 -31.84 11.20 6.25
N ALA A 225 -31.28 11.95 5.30
CA ALA A 225 -30.93 11.45 3.97
C ALA A 225 -29.84 10.36 4.03
N VAL A 226 -28.83 10.55 4.88
CA VAL A 226 -27.74 9.58 5.11
C VAL A 226 -28.29 8.32 5.76
N LEU A 227 -29.08 8.46 6.84
CA LEU A 227 -29.70 7.32 7.53
C LEU A 227 -30.62 6.52 6.61
N LYS A 228 -31.36 7.19 5.72
CA LYS A 228 -32.17 6.53 4.70
C LYS A 228 -31.29 5.74 3.71
N GLN A 229 -30.19 6.33 3.25
CA GLN A 229 -29.29 5.67 2.30
C GLN A 229 -28.60 4.44 2.93
N LEU A 230 -28.29 4.46 4.23
CA LEU A 230 -27.72 3.31 4.94
C LEU A 230 -28.64 2.08 4.99
N GLN A 231 -29.92 2.25 4.67
CA GLN A 231 -30.87 1.13 4.57
C GLN A 231 -30.88 0.49 3.18
N GLU A 232 -30.14 1.03 2.21
CA GLU A 232 -29.99 0.45 0.87
C GLU A 232 -28.78 -0.49 0.81
N GLU A 233 -29.08 -1.76 0.56
CA GLU A 233 -28.09 -2.83 0.59
C GLU A 233 -27.05 -2.70 -0.53
N THR A 234 -25.82 -3.16 -0.25
CA THR A 234 -24.74 -3.28 -1.23
C THR A 234 -24.78 -4.65 -1.92
N PRO A 235 -24.33 -4.76 -3.19
CA PRO A 235 -24.19 -6.04 -3.87
C PRO A 235 -23.47 -7.13 -3.06
N LYS A 236 -24.20 -8.21 -2.75
CA LYS A 236 -23.68 -9.39 -2.04
C LYS A 236 -23.04 -10.42 -2.97
N GLU A 237 -23.23 -10.28 -4.28
CA GLU A 237 -22.66 -11.15 -5.31
C GLU A 237 -22.21 -10.35 -6.53
N ILE A 238 -20.95 -10.58 -6.95
CA ILE A 238 -20.33 -10.04 -8.15
C ILE A 238 -19.77 -11.20 -8.97
N THR A 239 -20.26 -11.36 -10.20
CA THR A 239 -19.93 -12.49 -11.08
C THR A 239 -19.15 -12.07 -12.33
N ASN A 240 -19.09 -10.77 -12.62
CA ASN A 240 -18.45 -10.22 -13.81
C ASN A 240 -17.05 -9.64 -13.54
N CYS A 241 -16.43 -9.95 -12.40
CA CYS A 241 -15.09 -9.45 -12.07
C CYS A 241 -14.14 -10.58 -11.70
N GLU A 242 -12.99 -10.63 -12.39
CA GLU A 242 -11.81 -11.40 -12.00
C GLU A 242 -10.79 -10.41 -11.42
N MET A 243 -10.48 -10.51 -10.12
CA MET A 243 -9.47 -9.65 -9.48
C MET A 243 -8.16 -10.39 -9.25
N GLN A 244 -7.06 -9.72 -9.58
CA GLN A 244 -5.69 -10.15 -9.33
C GLN A 244 -4.96 -9.09 -8.50
N ILE A 245 -4.46 -9.49 -7.33
CA ILE A 245 -3.58 -8.65 -6.52
C ILE A 245 -2.14 -8.94 -6.98
N THR A 246 -1.55 -8.03 -7.74
CA THR A 246 -0.26 -8.19 -8.42
C THR A 246 0.90 -7.46 -7.76
N GLY A 247 0.57 -6.61 -6.78
CA GLY A 247 1.51 -6.09 -5.80
C GLY A 247 0.84 -6.08 -4.42
N SER A 248 1.53 -6.65 -3.43
CA SER A 248 1.19 -6.50 -2.01
C SER A 248 2.40 -6.74 -1.14
N VAL A 249 2.30 -6.43 0.15
CA VAL A 249 3.33 -6.73 1.14
C VAL A 249 3.64 -8.23 1.21
N SER A 250 2.64 -9.08 1.02
CA SER A 250 2.79 -10.55 0.93
C SER A 250 3.71 -10.95 -0.23
N GLN A 251 3.48 -10.34 -1.40
CA GLN A 251 4.30 -10.58 -2.58
C GLN A 251 5.68 -9.94 -2.44
N LEU A 252 5.79 -8.77 -1.80
CA LEU A 252 7.05 -8.10 -1.49
C LEU A 252 7.96 -9.03 -0.67
N CYS A 253 7.44 -9.64 0.41
CA CYS A 253 8.16 -10.64 1.20
C CYS A 253 8.53 -11.87 0.38
N ALA A 254 7.64 -12.36 -0.49
CA ALA A 254 7.92 -13.52 -1.34
C ALA A 254 9.03 -13.24 -2.38
N PHE A 255 9.08 -12.03 -2.94
CA PHE A 255 10.16 -11.61 -3.84
C PHE A 255 11.48 -11.43 -3.09
N ALA A 256 11.46 -10.86 -1.89
CA ALA A 256 12.63 -10.75 -1.02
C ALA A 256 13.20 -12.13 -0.65
N ALA A 257 12.32 -13.10 -0.34
CA ALA A 257 12.72 -14.48 -0.08
C ALA A 257 13.48 -15.09 -1.27
N LYS A 258 12.92 -14.96 -2.48
CA LYS A 258 13.57 -15.44 -3.71
C LYS A 258 14.89 -14.73 -4.00
N ALA A 259 14.99 -13.43 -3.73
CA ALA A 259 16.23 -12.68 -3.90
C ALA A 259 17.30 -13.15 -2.89
N ALA A 260 16.91 -13.39 -1.64
CA ALA A 260 17.79 -13.91 -0.61
C ALA A 260 18.29 -15.33 -0.93
N GLU A 261 17.43 -16.22 -1.44
CA GLU A 261 17.78 -17.57 -1.89
C GLU A 261 18.88 -17.56 -2.96
N LYS A 262 18.77 -16.67 -3.96
CA LYS A 262 19.78 -16.51 -5.01
C LYS A 262 21.16 -16.11 -4.47
N LEU A 263 21.20 -15.43 -3.32
CA LEU A 263 22.43 -15.04 -2.63
C LEU A 263 22.90 -16.09 -1.60
N GLY A 264 22.23 -17.24 -1.53
CA GLY A 264 22.59 -18.37 -0.67
C GLY A 264 22.11 -18.24 0.78
N TYR A 265 21.08 -17.44 1.04
CA TYR A 265 20.40 -17.39 2.34
C TYR A 265 19.18 -18.32 2.35
N THR A 266 18.93 -18.96 3.48
CA THR A 266 17.64 -19.63 3.74
C THR A 266 16.63 -18.57 4.23
N PRO A 267 15.57 -18.26 3.45
CA PRO A 267 14.58 -17.29 3.89
C PRO A 267 13.63 -17.89 4.93
N LEU A 268 13.22 -17.08 5.90
CA LEU A 268 12.12 -17.37 6.82
C LEU A 268 11.26 -16.12 6.97
N THR A 269 10.08 -16.13 6.35
CA THR A 269 9.08 -15.08 6.56
C THR A 269 8.34 -15.32 7.87
N LEU A 270 8.45 -14.39 8.81
CA LEU A 270 7.77 -14.47 10.11
C LEU A 270 6.36 -13.91 10.06
N SER A 271 6.18 -12.76 9.39
CA SER A 271 4.88 -12.10 9.24
C SER A 271 4.89 -11.18 8.02
N ASN A 272 3.75 -11.05 7.36
CA ASN A 272 3.45 -10.04 6.35
C ASN A 272 2.31 -9.10 6.80
N MET A 273 2.03 -9.08 8.11
CA MET A 273 0.98 -8.28 8.75
C MET A 273 1.52 -7.51 9.96
N LEU A 274 2.78 -7.07 9.90
CA LEU A 274 3.39 -6.36 11.02
C LEU A 274 2.84 -4.92 11.11
N ASP A 275 2.19 -4.57 12.20
CA ASP A 275 1.52 -3.26 12.40
C ASP A 275 1.87 -2.59 13.75
N CYS A 276 2.88 -3.11 14.44
CA CYS A 276 3.28 -2.63 15.76
C CYS A 276 4.19 -1.38 15.71
N GLU A 277 4.59 -0.89 16.89
CA GLU A 277 5.52 0.24 17.00
C GLU A 277 6.88 -0.09 16.38
N ALA A 278 7.35 0.76 15.47
CA ALA A 278 8.53 0.53 14.63
C ALA A 278 9.81 0.24 15.44
N ARG A 279 10.05 1.01 16.51
CA ARG A 279 11.23 0.83 17.38
C ARG A 279 11.21 -0.53 18.09
N GLU A 280 10.03 -1.04 18.45
CA GLU A 280 9.91 -2.34 19.12
C GLU A 280 10.10 -3.49 18.13
N ALA A 281 9.61 -3.36 16.89
CA ALA A 281 9.93 -4.28 15.81
C ALA A 281 11.44 -4.34 15.53
N GLY A 282 12.13 -3.19 15.57
CA GLY A 282 13.58 -3.12 15.39
C GLY A 282 14.36 -3.85 16.49
N ARG A 283 13.98 -3.60 17.75
CA ARG A 283 14.52 -4.34 18.91
C ARG A 283 14.27 -5.83 18.81
N PHE A 284 13.09 -6.24 18.35
CA PHE A 284 12.74 -7.64 18.16
C PHE A 284 13.67 -8.31 17.13
N LEU A 285 13.84 -7.73 15.93
CA LEU A 285 14.77 -8.25 14.92
C LEU A 285 16.22 -8.28 15.44
N GLY A 286 16.66 -7.23 16.13
CA GLY A 286 17.98 -7.19 16.77
C GLY A 286 18.17 -8.29 17.82
N SER A 287 17.13 -8.61 18.60
CA SER A 287 17.17 -9.71 19.57
C SER A 287 17.29 -11.07 18.89
N MET A 288 16.66 -11.27 17.73
CA MET A 288 16.80 -12.50 16.95
C MET A 288 18.22 -12.68 16.42
N ALA A 289 18.91 -11.60 16.04
CA ALA A 289 20.31 -11.65 15.65
C ALA A 289 21.19 -12.22 16.78
N LYS A 290 20.98 -11.78 18.02
CA LYS A 290 21.66 -12.33 19.21
C LYS A 290 21.39 -13.83 19.41
N THR A 291 20.16 -14.27 19.17
CA THR A 291 19.80 -15.70 19.26
C THR A 291 20.47 -16.52 18.15
N LEU A 292 20.57 -15.98 16.94
CA LEU A 292 21.26 -16.62 15.82
C LEU A 292 22.78 -16.69 16.05
N GLU A 293 23.39 -15.64 16.60
CA GLU A 293 24.82 -15.60 16.95
C GLU A 293 25.20 -16.69 17.96
N LYS A 294 24.31 -17.00 18.92
CA LYS A 294 24.49 -18.11 19.86
C LYS A 294 24.24 -19.50 19.25
N GLY A 295 23.82 -19.58 18.00
CA GLY A 295 23.42 -20.82 17.34
C GLY A 295 22.08 -21.39 17.81
N GLU A 296 21.27 -20.60 18.53
CA GLU A 296 19.99 -21.00 19.13
C GLU A 296 18.77 -20.67 18.24
N GLY A 297 19.00 -20.08 17.06
CA GLY A 297 17.93 -19.69 16.15
C GLY A 297 17.16 -20.85 15.52
N LEU A 298 15.92 -20.54 15.10
CA LEU A 298 14.98 -21.44 14.42
C LEU A 298 15.49 -21.93 13.06
N VAL A 299 16.37 -21.15 12.43
CA VAL A 299 17.01 -21.47 11.14
C VAL A 299 18.51 -21.57 11.35
N LYS A 300 19.17 -22.51 10.66
CA LYS A 300 20.63 -22.69 10.69
C LYS A 300 21.27 -22.16 9.41
N GLY A 301 22.55 -21.80 9.50
CA GLY A 301 23.34 -21.32 8.35
C GLY A 301 23.05 -19.87 7.99
N PRO A 302 23.50 -19.41 6.81
CA PRO A 302 23.13 -18.10 6.31
C PRO A 302 21.60 -18.04 6.14
N CYS A 303 20.94 -17.10 6.82
CA CYS A 303 19.50 -16.95 6.77
C CYS A 303 19.07 -15.50 6.58
N ALA A 304 17.88 -15.33 6.02
CA ALA A 304 17.20 -14.05 5.87
C ALA A 304 15.85 -14.15 6.59
N ILE A 305 15.74 -13.49 7.74
CA ILE A 305 14.48 -13.40 8.48
C ILE A 305 13.71 -12.22 7.89
N LEU A 306 12.51 -12.47 7.36
CA LEU A 306 11.72 -11.48 6.63
C LEU A 306 10.44 -11.16 7.40
N CYS A 307 10.14 -9.88 7.51
CA CYS A 307 8.84 -9.37 7.93
C CYS A 307 8.35 -8.36 6.88
N GLY A 308 7.05 -8.24 6.75
CA GLY A 308 6.41 -7.18 5.99
C GLY A 308 5.22 -6.64 6.76
N GLY A 309 4.91 -5.37 6.52
CA GLY A 309 3.72 -4.75 7.06
C GLY A 309 3.81 -3.24 6.99
N GLU A 310 3.14 -2.55 7.90
CA GLU A 310 3.14 -1.11 8.04
C GLU A 310 3.21 -0.75 9.52
N THR A 311 4.43 -0.58 10.02
CA THR A 311 4.66 -0.21 11.43
C THR A 311 4.21 1.22 11.70
N VAL A 312 3.97 1.53 12.97
CA VAL A 312 3.59 2.88 13.41
C VAL A 312 4.69 3.53 14.22
N VAL A 313 4.67 4.86 14.26
CA VAL A 313 5.53 5.67 15.13
C VAL A 313 4.64 6.59 15.95
N HIS A 314 4.76 6.49 17.28
CA HIS A 314 4.18 7.49 18.16
C HIS A 314 5.08 8.73 18.22
N LEU A 315 4.62 9.84 17.63
CA LEU A 315 5.39 11.09 17.58
C LEU A 315 5.37 11.78 18.95
N THR A 316 6.53 11.78 19.62
CA THR A 316 6.76 12.48 20.89
C THR A 316 7.69 13.69 20.76
N GLY A 317 8.57 13.65 19.75
CA GLY A 317 9.56 14.68 19.48
C GLY A 317 9.24 15.55 18.27
N LYS A 318 10.24 16.36 17.88
CA LYS A 318 10.16 17.27 16.71
C LYS A 318 11.20 16.96 15.64
N GLY A 319 11.85 15.81 15.74
CA GLY A 319 12.86 15.36 14.80
C GLY A 319 12.29 15.02 13.43
N LYS A 320 13.20 14.57 12.56
CA LYS A 320 12.91 14.10 11.22
C LYS A 320 13.21 12.61 11.13
N GLY A 321 12.28 11.84 10.59
CA GLY A 321 12.44 10.40 10.42
C GLY A 321 11.18 9.75 9.87
N GLY A 322 11.20 8.43 9.83
CA GLY A 322 10.07 7.60 9.48
C GLY A 322 10.16 6.26 10.18
N ARG A 323 9.13 5.44 10.02
CA ARG A 323 8.98 4.15 10.69
C ARG A 323 10.10 3.18 10.30
N ASN A 324 10.49 3.12 9.03
CA ASN A 324 11.55 2.23 8.57
C ASN A 324 12.91 2.65 9.14
N GLN A 325 13.18 3.96 9.19
CA GLN A 325 14.38 4.52 9.80
C GLN A 325 14.43 4.26 11.31
N GLU A 326 13.33 4.45 12.04
CA GLU A 326 13.28 4.15 13.48
C GLU A 326 13.49 2.67 13.77
N LEU A 327 12.88 1.78 12.97
CA LEU A 327 13.06 0.33 13.09
C LEU A 327 14.53 -0.07 12.91
N ALA A 328 15.17 0.43 11.85
CA ALA A 328 16.57 0.15 11.59
C ALA A 328 17.47 0.69 12.73
N LEU A 329 17.28 1.95 13.13
CA LEU A 329 18.08 2.56 14.20
C LEU A 329 17.92 1.84 15.54
N ALA A 330 16.70 1.42 15.89
CA ALA A 330 16.42 0.70 17.13
C ALA A 330 17.05 -0.71 17.19
N ALA A 331 17.36 -1.30 16.04
CA ALA A 331 18.10 -2.57 15.97
C ALA A 331 19.61 -2.41 16.23
N ALA A 332 20.20 -1.24 15.95
CA ALA A 332 21.65 -1.04 15.98
C ALA A 332 22.32 -1.42 17.32
N PRO A 333 21.78 -1.07 18.52
CA PRO A 333 22.37 -1.48 19.80
C PRO A 333 22.45 -2.99 20.00
N TYR A 334 21.61 -3.76 19.31
CA TYR A 334 21.59 -5.22 19.43
C TYR A 334 22.61 -5.89 18.53
N LEU A 335 23.02 -5.23 17.45
CA LEU A 335 23.99 -5.75 16.49
C LEU A 335 25.43 -5.38 16.83
N GLU A 336 25.67 -4.49 17.79
CA GLU A 336 26.99 -3.93 18.09
C GLU A 336 28.09 -5.01 18.18
N GLY A 337 29.09 -4.92 17.31
CA GLY A 337 30.21 -5.84 17.24
C GLY A 337 29.97 -7.12 16.43
N MET A 338 28.74 -7.41 15.99
CA MET A 338 28.44 -8.57 15.15
C MET A 338 28.91 -8.34 13.70
N GLU A 339 29.86 -9.13 13.23
CA GLU A 339 30.35 -9.04 11.84
C GLU A 339 29.43 -9.74 10.82
N ASN A 340 28.54 -10.59 11.33
CA ASN A 340 27.72 -11.54 10.59
C ASN A 340 26.22 -11.16 10.49
N ALA A 341 25.82 -10.00 11.02
CA ALA A 341 24.41 -9.58 11.08
C ALA A 341 24.16 -8.18 10.49
N LEU A 342 23.03 -8.02 9.82
CA LEU A 342 22.53 -6.73 9.31
C LEU A 342 21.00 -6.69 9.38
N VAL A 343 20.43 -5.59 9.84
CA VAL A 343 18.99 -5.32 9.77
C VAL A 343 18.73 -4.19 8.78
N ALA A 344 17.74 -4.36 7.91
CA ALA A 344 17.27 -3.34 6.99
C ALA A 344 15.74 -3.22 7.05
N ALA A 345 15.25 -2.01 6.83
CA ALA A 345 13.83 -1.68 6.74
C ALA A 345 13.64 -0.68 5.59
N VAL A 346 12.69 -0.95 4.70
CA VAL A 346 12.48 -0.16 3.48
C VAL A 346 11.00 -0.05 3.14
N GLY A 347 10.55 1.18 2.92
CA GLY A 347 9.24 1.50 2.36
C GLY A 347 9.24 1.30 0.84
N SER A 348 8.24 0.57 0.34
CA SER A 348 8.18 0.20 -1.08
C SER A 348 7.94 1.38 -2.02
N ASP A 349 7.45 2.51 -1.52
CA ASP A 349 7.24 3.74 -2.31
C ASP A 349 8.49 4.59 -2.48
N GLY A 350 9.57 4.23 -1.78
CA GLY A 350 10.84 4.93 -1.82
C GLY A 350 10.91 6.13 -0.89
N THR A 351 9.92 6.30 -0.02
CA THR A 351 9.84 7.37 0.98
C THR A 351 9.47 6.82 2.35
N ASP A 352 10.10 7.34 3.40
CA ASP A 352 9.82 6.95 4.78
C ASP A 352 9.69 8.21 5.64
N GLY A 353 8.47 8.47 6.10
CA GLY A 353 8.10 9.74 6.71
C GLY A 353 8.29 10.94 5.74
N PRO A 354 8.40 12.18 6.26
CA PRO A 354 8.64 13.37 5.45
C PRO A 354 10.13 13.48 5.04
N THR A 355 10.70 12.43 4.42
CA THR A 355 12.11 12.35 4.06
C THR A 355 12.33 11.91 2.60
N ASP A 356 13.57 12.02 2.12
CA ASP A 356 14.03 11.53 0.82
C ASP A 356 14.59 10.09 0.89
N ALA A 357 14.57 9.48 2.07
CA ALA A 357 14.99 8.11 2.28
C ALA A 357 13.80 7.16 2.24
N ALA A 358 14.02 5.94 1.76
CA ALA A 358 13.06 4.86 1.82
C ALA A 358 13.13 4.10 3.16
N GLY A 359 14.18 4.31 3.95
CA GLY A 359 14.38 3.61 5.21
C GLY A 359 15.83 3.63 5.66
N GLY A 360 16.27 2.56 6.34
CA GLY A 360 17.63 2.45 6.87
C GLY A 360 18.14 1.00 6.91
N MET A 361 19.47 0.85 6.92
CA MET A 361 20.13 -0.41 7.19
C MET A 361 21.27 -0.24 8.20
N VAL A 362 21.35 -1.15 9.16
CA VAL A 362 22.33 -1.12 10.24
C VAL A 362 23.00 -2.48 10.41
N ASP A 363 24.26 -2.46 10.79
CA ASP A 363 25.09 -3.64 11.04
C ASP A 363 25.92 -3.46 12.32
N GLY A 364 26.76 -4.42 12.66
CA GLY A 364 27.53 -4.37 13.91
C GLY A 364 28.56 -3.24 14.02
N SER A 365 28.89 -2.55 12.93
CA SER A 365 29.76 -1.35 12.97
C SER A 365 28.99 -0.07 13.27
N THR A 366 27.66 -0.06 13.09
CA THR A 366 26.85 1.15 13.08
C THR A 366 26.88 1.88 14.43
N MET A 367 26.82 1.14 15.55
CA MET A 367 26.91 1.74 16.89
C MET A 367 28.25 2.43 17.16
N ALA A 368 29.36 1.85 16.70
CA ALA A 368 30.68 2.46 16.85
C ALA A 368 30.78 3.76 16.02
N ALA A 369 30.21 3.78 14.81
CA ALA A 369 30.13 4.98 13.97
C ALA A 369 29.27 6.08 14.62
N LEU A 370 28.09 5.73 15.16
CA LEU A 370 27.20 6.67 15.86
C LEU A 370 27.88 7.28 17.10
N ARG A 371 28.57 6.44 17.90
CA ARG A 371 29.35 6.91 19.06
C ARG A 371 30.45 7.90 18.64
N LYS A 372 31.16 7.62 17.54
CA LYS A 372 32.19 8.52 16.99
C LYS A 372 31.59 9.84 16.50
N ALA A 373 30.35 9.83 16.01
CA ALA A 373 29.61 11.02 15.60
C ALA A 373 28.95 11.77 16.76
N GLY A 374 29.07 11.29 18.01
CA GLY A 374 28.43 11.90 19.18
C GLY A 374 26.91 11.71 19.23
N VAL A 375 26.38 10.71 18.52
CA VAL A 375 24.94 10.44 18.42
C VAL A 375 24.53 9.38 19.45
N SER A 376 23.50 9.68 20.24
CA SER A 376 22.86 8.72 21.15
C SER A 376 21.57 8.18 20.55
N VAL A 377 21.49 6.85 20.37
CA VAL A 377 20.30 6.18 19.81
C VAL A 377 19.06 6.46 20.65
N ASP A 378 19.15 6.36 21.97
CA ASP A 378 18.00 6.57 22.87
C ASP A 378 17.46 8.00 22.77
N ALA A 379 18.36 9.00 22.74
CA ALA A 379 17.97 10.39 22.59
C ALA A 379 17.32 10.66 21.22
N VAL A 380 17.88 10.09 20.16
CA VAL A 380 17.33 10.23 18.79
C VAL A 380 15.94 9.61 18.68
N LEU A 381 15.72 8.41 19.23
CA LEU A 381 14.41 7.75 19.18
C LEU A 381 13.36 8.47 20.04
N ALA A 382 13.77 9.09 21.16
CA ALA A 382 12.87 9.93 21.97
C ALA A 382 12.42 11.20 21.22
N GLU A 383 13.30 11.77 20.39
CA GLU A 383 13.01 12.95 19.57
C GLU A 383 12.44 12.64 18.18
N ASN A 384 12.27 11.36 17.82
CA ASN A 384 11.88 10.92 16.48
C ASN A 384 12.80 11.45 15.35
N ASP A 385 14.12 11.50 15.59
CA ASP A 385 15.10 12.12 14.68
C ASP A 385 15.99 11.11 13.93
N ALA A 386 15.44 9.93 13.61
CA ALA A 386 16.20 8.80 13.05
C ALA A 386 16.90 9.14 11.72
N TYR A 387 16.36 10.07 10.92
CA TYR A 387 16.94 10.49 9.64
C TYR A 387 18.35 11.04 9.81
N HIS A 388 18.54 12.01 10.72
CA HIS A 388 19.84 12.66 10.89
C HIS A 388 20.87 11.70 11.48
N ALA A 389 20.47 10.82 12.39
CA ALA A 389 21.34 9.81 12.98
C ALA A 389 21.86 8.81 11.93
N LEU A 390 20.98 8.24 11.11
CA LEU A 390 21.36 7.31 10.05
C LEU A 390 22.17 7.99 8.96
N LYS A 391 21.84 9.25 8.63
CA LYS A 391 22.60 10.05 7.66
C LYS A 391 24.03 10.31 8.12
N ALA A 392 24.25 10.56 9.42
CA ALA A 392 25.57 10.85 9.97
C ALA A 392 26.57 9.66 9.83
N VAL A 393 26.06 8.46 9.53
CA VAL A 393 26.86 7.22 9.43
C VAL A 393 26.60 6.46 8.13
N ASP A 394 26.06 7.13 7.11
CA ASP A 394 25.79 6.55 5.77
C ASP A 394 24.95 5.26 5.81
N SER A 395 23.92 5.25 6.67
CA SER A 395 23.03 4.10 6.89
C SER A 395 21.59 4.32 6.41
N LEU A 396 21.33 5.38 5.64
CA LEU A 396 20.06 5.58 4.96
C LEU A 396 19.97 4.72 3.70
N ILE A 397 18.77 4.24 3.38
CA ILE A 397 18.45 3.61 2.10
C ILE A 397 17.81 4.67 1.21
N ILE A 398 18.46 5.04 0.11
CA ILE A 398 17.96 6.03 -0.84
C ILE A 398 17.64 5.33 -2.16
N THR A 399 16.35 5.15 -2.47
CA THR A 399 15.89 4.54 -3.74
C THR A 399 15.39 5.57 -4.75
N GLY A 400 15.00 6.76 -4.27
CA GLY A 400 14.10 7.64 -5.02
C GLY A 400 12.68 7.06 -5.10
N PRO A 401 11.73 7.81 -5.69
CA PRO A 401 10.34 7.37 -5.82
C PRO A 401 10.26 6.14 -6.73
N THR A 402 9.65 5.05 -6.23
CA THR A 402 9.57 3.78 -6.96
C THR A 402 8.35 3.69 -7.87
N GLY A 403 7.35 4.55 -7.64
CA GLY A 403 6.07 4.56 -8.36
C GLY A 403 5.10 3.45 -7.94
N THR A 404 5.37 2.73 -6.85
CA THR A 404 4.46 1.74 -6.24
C THR A 404 4.27 2.02 -4.76
N ASN A 405 3.27 1.44 -4.10
CA ASN A 405 3.18 1.41 -2.64
C ASN A 405 2.41 0.16 -2.24
N VAL A 406 3.14 -0.78 -1.62
CA VAL A 406 2.66 -2.06 -1.09
C VAL A 406 3.19 -2.26 0.34
N ASN A 407 3.22 -1.17 1.11
CA ASN A 407 3.75 -1.06 2.48
C ASN A 407 5.28 -1.30 2.55
N ASP A 408 5.76 -1.91 3.63
CA ASP A 408 7.18 -1.97 3.97
C ASP A 408 7.72 -3.41 4.03
N LEU A 409 9.02 -3.56 3.74
CA LEU A 409 9.81 -4.77 3.92
C LEU A 409 10.85 -4.56 5.02
N TYR A 410 10.93 -5.50 5.95
CA TYR A 410 11.91 -5.52 7.03
C TYR A 410 12.65 -6.84 7.00
N PHE A 411 13.97 -6.83 7.15
CA PHE A 411 14.71 -8.08 7.20
C PHE A 411 15.98 -8.04 8.02
N LEU A 412 16.31 -9.19 8.59
CA LEU A 412 17.60 -9.50 9.21
C LEU A 412 18.34 -10.48 8.31
N LEU A 413 19.52 -10.11 7.84
CA LEU A 413 20.49 -11.05 7.26
C LEU A 413 21.43 -11.52 8.35
N PHE A 414 21.63 -12.83 8.42
CA PHE A 414 22.64 -13.44 9.28
C PHE A 414 23.49 -14.41 8.45
N ARG A 415 24.82 -14.32 8.55
CA ARG A 415 25.76 -15.19 7.82
C ARG A 415 26.94 -15.59 8.74
N PRO A 416 26.87 -16.77 9.38
CA PRO A 416 27.83 -17.20 10.39
C PRO A 416 29.25 -17.40 9.86
#